data_AF-A0AA47MJ19-F1
#
_entry.id   AF-A0AA47MJ19-F1
#
_cell.length_a   1.000
_cell.length_b   1.000
_cell.length_c   1.000
_cell.angle_alpha   90.00
_cell.angle_beta   90.00
_cell.angle_gamma   90.00
#
_symmetry.space_group_name_H-M   'P 1'
#
loop_
_entity.id
_entity.type
_entity.pdbx_description
1 polymer ?
#
loop_
_entity_poly.entity_id
_entity_poly.type
_entity_poly.pdbx_seq_one_letter_code
_entity_poly.pdbx_strand_id
1 'polypeptide(L)'
;MFHNVPARREDYITVPKSSVFPLSFCVHRWVENLPVVERALADQANYVTLTKKLLASVSAARARYRVHLDTERKKREAEAQALKRKRAEDQHQELRGKRRRLQEVSEGLARDADRLAEEAEGKAGSKMADLITRSNLLRRGHKEKLAELAVLDKEIAAKSAELRS
;
A
#
# COMPACT_ATOMS: atom_id res chain seq x y z
N MET A 1 -9.04 9.48 36.05
CA MET A 1 -8.37 9.07 34.80
C MET A 1 -7.23 10.03 34.43
N PHE A 2 -6.33 10.36 35.38
CA PHE A 2 -5.05 11.03 35.10
C PHE A 2 -4.01 10.50 36.08
N HIS A 3 -3.48 9.32 35.78
CA HIS A 3 -2.56 8.57 36.65
C HIS A 3 -1.10 8.65 36.18
N ASN A 4 -0.80 9.44 35.13
CA ASN A 4 0.52 9.44 34.47
C ASN A 4 0.85 10.79 33.82
N VAL A 5 0.84 11.89 34.58
CA VAL A 5 1.63 13.07 34.18
C VAL A 5 2.54 13.43 35.35
N PRO A 6 3.72 12.81 35.47
CA PRO A 6 4.71 13.23 36.42
C PRO A 6 5.39 14.44 35.78
N ALA A 7 4.85 15.65 35.97
CA ALA A 7 5.75 16.80 35.91
C ALA A 7 6.80 16.53 36.99
N ARG A 8 8.05 16.29 36.59
CA ARG A 8 9.11 15.94 37.56
C ARG A 8 9.16 17.06 38.57
N ARG A 9 9.28 16.71 39.85
CA ARG A 9 9.35 17.68 40.96
C ARG A 9 10.41 18.76 40.69
N GLU A 10 11.50 18.38 40.03
CA GLU A 10 12.57 19.26 39.53
C GLU A 10 12.07 20.30 38.52
N ASP A 11 11.24 19.90 37.54
CA ASP A 11 10.69 20.81 36.53
C ASP A 11 9.73 21.83 37.17
N TYR A 12 8.97 21.41 38.20
CA TYR A 12 8.11 22.31 38.96
C TYR A 12 8.89 23.28 39.86
N ILE A 13 10.08 22.93 40.34
CA ILE A 13 10.91 23.85 41.13
C ILE A 13 11.66 24.82 40.21
N THR A 14 12.15 24.35 39.06
CA THR A 14 13.04 25.14 38.20
C THR A 14 12.32 26.24 37.42
N VAL A 15 11.09 26.00 36.95
CA VAL A 15 10.35 26.97 36.10
C VAL A 15 9.76 28.14 36.91
N PRO A 16 9.05 27.93 38.03
CA PRO A 16 8.46 28.99 38.85
C PRO A 16 9.31 29.37 40.07
N LYS A 17 10.42 28.67 40.35
CA LYS A 17 11.27 28.82 41.55
C LYS A 17 10.53 28.61 42.88
N SER A 18 9.38 27.92 42.84
CA SER A 18 8.57 27.64 44.02
C SER A 18 8.85 26.23 44.56
N SER A 19 9.02 26.11 45.87
CA SER A 19 9.13 24.84 46.58
C SER A 19 7.79 24.37 47.18
N VAL A 20 6.69 25.11 46.92
CA VAL A 20 5.35 24.84 47.45
C VAL A 20 4.55 24.04 46.41
N PHE A 21 4.23 22.79 46.75
CA PHE A 21 3.53 21.87 45.86
C PHE A 21 2.00 21.90 46.10
N PRO A 22 1.18 21.74 45.05
CA PRO A 22 -0.25 21.56 45.21
C PRO A 22 -0.53 20.30 46.04
N LEU A 23 -1.41 20.43 47.04
CA LEU A 23 -1.85 19.28 47.83
C LEU A 23 -2.67 18.34 46.94
N SER A 24 -2.62 17.04 47.23
CA SER A 24 -3.44 16.05 46.53
C SER A 24 -4.91 16.49 46.62
N PHE A 25 -5.58 16.58 45.48
CA PHE A 25 -7.00 16.93 45.42
C PHE A 25 -7.81 15.82 46.11
N CYS A 26 -7.99 15.93 47.42
CA CYS A 26 -8.81 15.01 48.21
C CYS A 26 -10.21 15.60 48.39
N VAL A 27 -11.20 14.72 48.25
CA VAL A 27 -12.64 14.94 48.38
C VAL A 27 -12.96 15.47 49.77
N HIS A 28 -13.00 16.80 49.99
CA HIS A 28 -13.42 17.41 51.26
C HIS A 28 -14.33 18.64 51.07
N ARG A 29 -15.25 18.83 52.03
CA ARG A 29 -16.32 19.85 52.05
C ARG A 29 -15.75 21.27 51.94
N TRP A 30 -16.36 22.07 51.07
CA TRP A 30 -15.90 23.36 50.58
C TRP A 30 -15.63 24.45 51.64
N VAL A 31 -16.15 24.34 52.86
CA VAL A 31 -16.11 25.41 53.86
C VAL A 31 -14.74 25.53 54.58
N GLU A 32 -13.93 24.48 54.61
CA GLU A 32 -12.62 24.49 55.30
C GLU A 32 -11.43 24.83 54.38
N ASN A 33 -11.69 25.07 53.09
CA ASN A 33 -10.63 25.20 52.09
C ASN A 33 -10.19 26.64 51.83
N LEU A 34 -10.43 27.57 52.77
CA LEU A 34 -9.97 28.97 52.64
C LEU A 34 -8.47 29.06 52.27
N PRO A 35 -7.55 28.30 52.91
CA PRO A 35 -6.12 28.34 52.56
C PRO A 35 -5.77 27.69 51.20
N VAL A 36 -6.66 26.86 50.65
CA VAL A 36 -6.51 26.24 49.32
C VAL A 36 -7.12 27.15 48.24
N VAL A 37 -8.22 27.82 48.54
CA VAL A 37 -8.82 28.85 47.69
C VAL A 37 -7.92 30.07 47.62
N GLU A 38 -7.38 30.55 48.75
CA GLU A 38 -6.40 31.64 48.80
C GLU A 38 -5.11 31.27 48.06
N ARG A 39 -4.61 30.03 48.20
CA ARG A 39 -3.50 29.54 47.38
C ARG A 39 -3.86 29.43 45.90
N ALA A 40 -5.05 28.95 45.55
CA ALA A 40 -5.50 28.86 44.17
C ALA A 40 -5.72 30.25 43.54
N LEU A 41 -6.13 31.25 44.33
CA LEU A 41 -6.24 32.66 43.94
C LEU A 41 -4.85 33.31 43.82
N ALA A 42 -3.90 32.98 44.70
CA ALA A 42 -2.51 33.42 44.61
C ALA A 42 -1.78 32.79 43.40
N ASP A 43 -1.99 31.49 43.17
CA ASP A 43 -1.57 30.77 41.97
C ASP A 43 -2.42 31.11 40.74
N GLN A 44 -3.52 31.86 40.89
CA GLN A 44 -4.27 32.36 39.74
C GLN A 44 -3.41 33.34 38.91
N ALA A 45 -2.44 34.01 39.56
CA ALA A 45 -1.38 34.78 38.91
C ALA A 45 -0.33 33.90 38.19
N ASN A 46 -0.26 32.61 38.53
CA ASN A 46 0.58 31.58 37.89
C ASN A 46 -0.13 30.78 36.79
N TYR A 47 -1.40 31.07 36.48
CA TYR A 47 -1.91 30.75 35.15
C TYR A 47 -1.02 31.51 34.19
N VAL A 48 -0.07 30.81 33.56
CA VAL A 48 0.84 31.33 32.55
C VAL A 48 0.02 32.29 31.71
N THR A 49 0.24 33.59 31.92
CA THR A 49 -0.57 34.61 31.26
C THR A 49 -0.42 34.32 29.79
N LEU A 50 -1.51 33.90 29.15
CA LEU A 50 -1.50 33.41 27.78
C LEU A 50 -1.14 34.59 26.88
N THR A 51 0.17 34.76 26.76
CA THR A 51 0.75 35.91 26.09
C THR A 51 0.43 35.72 24.62
N LYS A 52 0.02 36.78 23.92
CA LYS A 52 -0.31 36.72 22.48
C LYS A 52 0.79 36.03 21.66
N LYS A 53 2.06 36.19 22.06
CA LYS A 53 3.23 35.50 21.48
C LYS A 53 3.18 33.97 21.64
N LEU A 54 2.81 33.47 22.83
CA LEU A 54 2.68 32.04 23.11
C LEU A 54 1.51 31.44 22.33
N LEU A 55 0.36 32.11 22.32
CA LEU A 55 -0.81 31.71 21.55
C LEU A 55 -0.50 31.66 20.03
N ALA A 56 0.20 32.66 19.51
CA ALA A 56 0.63 32.69 18.12
C ALA A 56 1.61 31.54 17.79
N SER A 57 2.56 31.24 18.69
CA SER A 57 3.51 30.14 18.54
C SER A 57 2.80 28.77 18.49
N VAL A 58 1.89 28.53 19.44
CA VAL A 58 1.10 27.27 19.50
C VAL A 58 0.17 27.15 18.30
N SER A 59 -0.46 28.23 17.86
CA SER A 59 -1.27 28.26 16.64
C SER A 59 -0.46 27.91 15.41
N ALA A 60 0.73 28.52 15.25
CA ALA A 60 1.64 28.22 14.14
C ALA A 60 2.15 26.77 14.19
N ALA A 61 2.49 26.25 15.38
CA ALA A 61 2.89 24.85 15.56
C ALA A 61 1.76 23.89 15.18
N ARG A 62 0.53 24.18 15.60
CA ARG A 62 -0.66 23.39 15.24
C ARG A 62 -0.92 23.43 13.74
N ALA A 63 -0.78 24.59 13.09
CA ALA A 63 -0.94 24.71 11.65
C ALA A 63 0.10 23.86 10.88
N ARG A 64 1.38 23.94 11.25
CA ARG A 64 2.44 23.11 10.67
C ARG A 64 2.17 21.62 10.86
N TYR A 65 1.74 21.22 12.05
CA TYR A 65 1.43 19.81 12.32
C TYR A 65 0.26 19.30 11.48
N ARG A 66 -0.79 20.11 11.28
CA ARG A 66 -1.90 19.75 10.39
C ARG A 66 -1.43 19.56 8.94
N VAL A 67 -0.63 20.49 8.42
CA VAL A 67 -0.05 20.36 7.08
C VAL A 67 0.78 19.09 6.95
N HIS A 68 1.63 18.80 7.95
CA HIS A 68 2.41 17.57 7.99
C HIS A 68 1.53 16.31 7.94
N LEU A 69 0.43 16.27 8.71
CA LEU A 69 -0.50 15.15 8.67
C LEU A 69 -1.17 15.00 7.30
N ASP A 70 -1.56 16.11 6.67
CA ASP A 70 -2.14 16.08 5.33
C ASP A 70 -1.12 15.62 4.28
N THR A 71 0.16 16.02 4.40
CA THR A 71 1.22 15.55 3.49
C THR A 71 1.49 14.07 3.69
N GLU A 72 1.54 13.57 4.92
CA GLU A 72 1.73 12.15 5.20
C GLU A 72 0.55 11.31 4.71
N ARG A 73 -0.68 11.82 4.85
CA ARG A 73 -1.86 11.16 4.28
C ARG A 73 -1.77 11.05 2.76
N LYS A 74 -1.50 12.15 2.07
CA LYS A 74 -1.33 12.19 0.61
C LYS A 74 -0.20 11.28 0.14
N LYS A 75 0.92 11.24 0.88
CA LYS A 75 2.06 10.37 0.59
C LYS A 75 1.67 8.90 0.67
N ARG A 76 0.97 8.48 1.73
CA ARG A 76 0.48 7.10 1.88
C ARG A 76 -0.53 6.72 0.79
N GLU A 77 -1.44 7.63 0.44
CA GLU A 77 -2.39 7.43 -0.66
C GLU A 77 -1.67 7.26 -2.00
N ALA A 78 -0.66 8.08 -2.28
CA ALA A 78 0.16 8.00 -3.49
C ALA A 78 0.99 6.70 -3.54
N GLU A 79 1.62 6.30 -2.44
CA GLU A 79 2.37 5.05 -2.33
C GLU A 79 1.46 3.82 -2.53
N ALA A 80 0.27 3.83 -1.92
CA ALA A 80 -0.72 2.76 -2.11
C ALA A 80 -1.18 2.67 -3.57
N GLN A 81 -1.41 3.81 -4.22
CA GLN A 81 -1.80 3.84 -5.63
C GLN A 81 -0.66 3.39 -6.55
N ALA A 82 0.57 3.83 -6.28
CA ALA A 82 1.76 3.40 -7.01
C ALA A 82 1.98 1.89 -6.90
N LEU A 83 1.78 1.31 -5.69
CA LEU A 83 1.87 -0.12 -5.49
C LEU A 83 0.81 -0.90 -6.27
N LYS A 84 -0.44 -0.40 -6.30
CA LYS A 84 -1.52 -1.00 -7.12
C LYS A 84 -1.17 -0.98 -8.60
N ARG A 85 -0.69 0.17 -9.11
CA ARG A 85 -0.27 0.32 -10.50
C ARG A 85 0.87 -0.64 -10.84
N LYS A 86 1.92 -0.70 -10.00
CA LYS A 86 3.05 -1.61 -10.19
C LYS A 86 2.59 -3.08 -10.27
N ARG A 87 1.73 -3.52 -9.35
CA ARG A 87 1.18 -4.89 -9.38
C ARG A 87 0.42 -5.18 -10.67
N ALA A 88 -0.36 -4.23 -11.17
CA ALA A 88 -1.09 -4.38 -12.43
C ALA A 88 -0.14 -4.42 -13.65
N GLU A 89 0.94 -3.62 -13.63
CA GLU A 89 2.00 -3.65 -14.64
C GLU A 89 2.75 -5.00 -14.63
N ASP A 90 3.10 -5.52 -13.46
CA ASP A 90 3.75 -6.82 -13.29
C ASP A 90 2.86 -7.96 -13.84
N GLN A 91 1.57 -7.95 -13.52
CA GLN A 91 0.59 -8.92 -14.05
C GLN A 91 0.49 -8.85 -15.59
N HIS A 92 0.43 -7.64 -16.15
CA HIS A 92 0.40 -7.45 -17.59
C HIS A 92 1.67 -7.99 -18.26
N GLN A 93 2.84 -7.76 -17.67
CA GLN A 93 4.09 -8.33 -18.15
C GLN A 93 4.12 -9.86 -18.06
N GLU A 94 3.59 -10.44 -16.98
CA GLU A 94 3.49 -11.89 -16.82
C GLU A 94 2.62 -12.51 -17.92
N LEU A 95 1.46 -11.93 -18.23
CA LEU A 95 0.57 -12.36 -19.31
C LEU A 95 1.27 -12.28 -20.68
N ARG A 96 1.98 -11.18 -20.96
CA ARG A 96 2.79 -11.02 -22.19
C ARG A 96 3.86 -12.11 -22.30
N GLY A 97 4.52 -12.44 -21.19
CA GLY A 97 5.49 -13.53 -21.11
C GLY A 97 4.87 -14.90 -21.38
N LYS A 98 3.71 -15.19 -20.79
CA LYS A 98 2.94 -16.43 -21.04
C LYS A 98 2.56 -16.54 -22.50
N ARG A 99 2.01 -15.48 -23.09
CA ARG A 99 1.64 -15.43 -24.51
C ARG A 99 2.84 -15.72 -25.41
N ARG A 100 3.99 -15.10 -25.16
CA ARG A 100 5.21 -15.33 -25.95
C ARG A 100 5.64 -16.81 -25.92
N ARG A 101 5.72 -17.40 -24.72
CA ARG A 101 6.09 -18.82 -24.58
C ARG A 101 5.10 -19.74 -25.29
N LEU A 102 3.81 -19.44 -25.17
CA LEU A 102 2.76 -20.24 -25.82
C LEU A 102 2.81 -20.12 -27.34
N GLN A 103 3.14 -18.94 -27.86
CA GLN A 103 3.37 -18.71 -29.27
C GLN A 103 4.55 -19.51 -29.80
N GLU A 104 5.68 -19.51 -29.10
CA GLU A 104 6.86 -20.31 -29.47
C GLU A 104 6.53 -21.81 -29.51
N VAL A 105 5.76 -22.31 -28.52
CA VAL A 105 5.27 -23.70 -28.52
C VAL A 105 4.33 -23.98 -29.69
N SER A 106 3.39 -23.08 -29.96
CA SER A 106 2.44 -23.19 -31.08
C SER A 106 3.18 -23.30 -32.41
N GLU A 107 4.11 -22.38 -32.67
CA GLU A 107 4.93 -22.38 -33.88
C GLU A 107 5.79 -23.65 -33.99
N GLY A 108 6.31 -24.17 -32.87
CA GLY A 108 7.02 -25.45 -32.83
C GLY A 108 6.14 -26.63 -33.26
N LEU A 109 4.92 -26.74 -32.70
CA LEU A 109 3.96 -27.79 -33.08
C LEU A 109 3.59 -27.74 -34.56
N ALA A 110 3.43 -26.53 -35.12
CA ALA A 110 3.16 -26.36 -36.54
C ALA A 110 4.34 -26.85 -37.41
N ARG A 111 5.56 -26.43 -37.09
CA ARG A 111 6.78 -26.85 -37.81
C ARG A 111 6.99 -28.36 -37.75
N ASP A 112 6.80 -28.96 -36.57
CA ASP A 112 6.93 -30.41 -36.40
C ASP A 112 5.84 -31.17 -37.17
N ALA A 113 4.61 -30.63 -37.22
CA ALA A 113 3.53 -31.22 -37.99
C ALA A 113 3.80 -31.17 -39.50
N ASP A 114 4.32 -30.05 -40.00
CA ASP A 114 4.68 -29.87 -41.41
C ASP A 114 5.85 -30.79 -41.79
N ARG A 115 6.88 -30.90 -40.94
CA ARG A 115 7.99 -31.85 -41.14
C ARG A 115 7.49 -33.30 -41.25
N LEU A 116 6.60 -33.73 -40.35
CA LEU A 116 6.03 -35.08 -40.41
C LEU A 116 5.16 -35.32 -41.65
N ALA A 117 4.50 -34.27 -42.16
CA ALA A 117 3.73 -34.36 -43.39
C ALA A 117 4.64 -34.53 -44.61
N GLU A 118 5.71 -33.72 -44.72
CA GLU A 118 6.72 -33.84 -45.77
C GLU A 118 7.41 -35.21 -45.74
N GLU A 119 7.80 -35.69 -44.55
CA GLU A 119 8.39 -37.03 -44.39
C GLU A 119 7.46 -38.14 -44.87
N ALA A 120 6.15 -37.97 -44.72
CA ALA A 120 5.16 -38.97 -45.14
C ALA A 120 5.08 -39.12 -46.66
N GLU A 121 5.29 -38.04 -47.42
CA GLU A 121 5.26 -38.07 -48.90
C GLU A 121 6.31 -39.02 -49.48
N GLY A 122 7.44 -39.20 -48.78
CA GLY A 122 8.51 -40.14 -49.17
C GLY A 122 8.35 -41.56 -48.63
N LYS A 123 7.24 -41.90 -47.98
CA LYS A 123 6.97 -43.24 -47.39
C LYS A 123 5.68 -43.83 -47.97
N ALA A 124 5.52 -45.15 -47.82
CA ALA A 124 4.32 -45.85 -48.25
C ALA A 124 3.79 -46.79 -47.14
N GLY A 125 2.53 -47.21 -47.28
CA GLY A 125 1.90 -48.18 -46.38
C GLY A 125 1.75 -47.68 -44.94
N SER A 126 1.94 -48.57 -43.97
CA SER A 126 1.75 -48.28 -42.55
C SER A 126 2.61 -47.11 -42.05
N LYS A 127 3.86 -47.01 -42.51
CA LYS A 127 4.78 -45.94 -42.08
C LYS A 127 4.33 -44.55 -42.52
N MET A 128 3.73 -44.43 -43.70
CA MET A 128 3.09 -43.17 -44.15
C MET A 128 1.88 -42.84 -43.28
N ALA A 129 1.02 -43.82 -43.03
CA ALA A 129 -0.19 -43.62 -42.21
C ALA A 129 0.15 -43.19 -40.77
N ASP A 130 1.21 -43.76 -40.18
CA ASP A 130 1.69 -43.40 -38.85
C ASP A 130 2.17 -41.94 -38.78
N LEU A 131 2.94 -41.50 -39.79
CA LEU A 131 3.45 -40.12 -39.89
C LEU A 131 2.30 -39.10 -40.05
N ILE A 132 1.32 -39.41 -40.90
CA ILE A 132 0.12 -38.57 -41.08
C ILE A 132 -0.67 -38.48 -39.77
N THR A 133 -0.85 -39.60 -39.06
CA THR A 133 -1.58 -39.63 -37.79
C THR A 133 -0.91 -38.75 -36.74
N ARG A 134 0.42 -38.85 -36.61
CA ARG A 134 1.21 -38.00 -35.71
C ARG A 134 1.16 -36.52 -36.12
N SER A 135 1.29 -36.21 -37.41
CA SER A 135 1.15 -34.85 -37.94
C SER A 135 -0.21 -34.24 -37.56
N ASN A 136 -1.30 -34.98 -37.76
CA ASN A 136 -2.65 -34.52 -37.41
C ASN A 136 -2.84 -34.27 -35.90
N LEU A 137 -2.23 -35.10 -35.04
CA LEU A 137 -2.24 -34.87 -33.59
C LEU A 137 -1.56 -33.54 -33.23
N LEU A 138 -0.39 -33.26 -33.83
CA LEU A 138 0.32 -32.00 -33.62
C LEU A 138 -0.48 -30.80 -34.16
N ARG A 139 -1.14 -30.94 -35.32
CA ARG A 139 -2.03 -29.89 -35.86
C ARG A 139 -3.21 -29.59 -34.94
N ARG A 140 -3.77 -30.61 -34.28
CA ARG A 140 -4.82 -30.42 -33.27
C ARG A 140 -4.29 -29.64 -32.07
N GLY A 141 -3.13 -30.05 -31.54
CA GLY A 141 -2.47 -29.34 -30.44
C GLY A 141 -2.13 -27.89 -30.80
N HIS A 142 -1.64 -27.63 -32.02
CA HIS A 142 -1.41 -26.28 -32.54
C HIS A 142 -2.70 -25.44 -32.52
N LYS A 143 -3.81 -25.99 -33.00
CA LYS A 143 -5.11 -25.31 -33.02
C LYS A 143 -5.60 -24.99 -31.59
N GLU A 144 -5.42 -25.90 -30.64
CA GLU A 144 -5.73 -25.67 -29.23
C GLU A 144 -4.90 -24.49 -28.68
N LYS A 145 -3.59 -24.45 -28.99
CA LYS A 145 -2.70 -23.35 -28.57
C LYS A 145 -3.05 -22.01 -29.19
N LEU A 146 -3.49 -21.97 -30.44
CA LEU A 146 -4.00 -20.74 -31.07
C LEU A 146 -5.26 -20.21 -30.37
N ALA A 147 -6.16 -21.10 -29.93
CA ALA A 147 -7.35 -20.69 -29.19
C ALA A 147 -6.97 -20.10 -27.81
N GLU A 148 -6.04 -20.74 -27.11
CA GLU A 148 -5.48 -20.21 -25.85
C GLU A 148 -4.81 -18.84 -26.05
N LEU A 149 -4.03 -18.65 -27.12
CA LEU A 149 -3.41 -17.37 -27.47
C LEU A 149 -4.46 -16.26 -27.69
N ALA A 150 -5.55 -16.56 -28.38
CA ALA A 150 -6.62 -15.60 -28.63
C ALA A 150 -7.31 -15.14 -27.33
N VAL A 151 -7.41 -16.02 -26.32
CA VAL A 151 -7.90 -15.65 -24.98
C VAL A 151 -6.89 -14.75 -24.28
N LEU A 152 -5.61 -15.12 -24.28
CA LEU A 152 -4.54 -14.31 -23.68
C LEU A 152 -4.42 -12.92 -24.31
N ASP A 153 -4.58 -12.78 -25.63
CA ASP A 153 -4.55 -11.47 -26.30
C ASP A 153 -5.71 -10.57 -25.85
N LYS A 154 -6.90 -11.14 -25.61
CA LYS A 154 -8.03 -10.40 -25.02
C LYS A 154 -7.73 -9.94 -23.59
N GLU A 155 -7.17 -10.83 -22.76
CA GLU A 155 -6.78 -10.51 -21.38
C GLU A 155 -5.69 -9.43 -21.32
N ILE A 156 -4.67 -9.54 -22.18
CA ILE A 156 -3.61 -8.53 -22.32
C ILE A 156 -4.21 -7.19 -22.75
N ALA A 157 -5.10 -7.19 -23.75
CA ALA A 157 -5.75 -5.98 -24.20
C ALA A 157 -6.57 -5.32 -23.08
N ALA A 158 -7.38 -6.10 -22.35
CA ALA A 158 -8.16 -5.63 -21.21
C ALA A 158 -7.25 -5.04 -20.11
N LYS A 159 -6.19 -5.77 -19.72
CA LYS A 159 -5.25 -5.29 -18.71
C LYS A 159 -4.48 -4.05 -19.15
N SER A 160 -4.16 -3.94 -20.44
CA SER A 160 -3.52 -2.75 -21.00
C SER A 160 -4.45 -1.53 -21.01
N ALA A 161 -5.76 -1.74 -21.15
CA ALA A 161 -6.76 -0.68 -21.05
C ALA A 161 -6.94 -0.22 -19.60
N GLU A 162 -7.01 -1.14 -18.63
CA GLU A 162 -7.04 -0.82 -17.19
C GLU A 162 -5.84 0.00 -16.73
N LEU A 163 -4.65 -0.22 -17.31
CA LEU A 163 -3.45 0.54 -16.99
C LEU A 163 -3.42 1.96 -17.58
N ARG A 164 -4.26 2.22 -18.60
CA ARG A 164 -4.38 3.54 -19.25
C ARG A 164 -5.47 4.41 -18.65
N SER A 165 -6.48 3.81 -18.00
CA SER A 165 -7.52 4.49 -17.24
C SER A 165 -7.01 4.96 -15.88
#